data_AF-A0A3N5NJE8-F1
#
_entry.id   AF-A0A3N5NJE8-F1
#
_cell.length_a   1.000
_cell.length_b   1.000
_cell.length_c   1.000
_cell.angle_alpha   90.00
_cell.angle_beta   90.00
_cell.angle_gamma   90.00
#
_symmetry.space_group_name_H-M   'P 1'
#
loop_
_entity.id
_entity.type
_entity.pdbx_description
1 polymer ?
#
loop_
_entity_poly.entity_id
_entity_poly.type
_entity_poly.pdbx_seq_one_letter_code
_entity_poly.pdbx_strand_id
1 'polypeptide(L)'
;MIVVRKGVSFMKRMVRFGLFAVIGIMLLVMPVSADAACIPDMYSGEGLLRGTNSANFDNFGNDILNVADMNQRDIWWEQTGEGPALQMVPVNGATIAYIGQNGWDDFGDLTFSTTPIPGYQLAQGDMFVVYTSGNNYAFVEVLNPGYDITLQWDTADMSSCPDTHYIAEFPSPFLPVILGTGFLGAVLLIWRTREE
;
A
#
# COMPACT_ATOMS: atom_id res chain seq x y z
N MET A 1 -61.95 6.18 -32.82
CA MET A 1 -61.42 6.33 -31.44
C MET A 1 -60.02 5.71 -31.34
N ILE A 2 -59.02 6.20 -32.09
CA ILE A 2 -57.63 5.68 -32.07
C ILE A 2 -56.68 6.81 -32.48
N VAL A 3 -56.61 7.91 -31.71
CA VAL A 3 -55.61 8.98 -31.98
C VAL A 3 -54.96 9.50 -30.69
N VAL A 4 -55.64 9.42 -29.55
CA VAL A 4 -55.17 10.05 -28.30
C VAL A 4 -54.10 9.23 -27.55
N ARG A 5 -53.94 7.92 -27.82
CA ARG A 5 -52.97 7.08 -27.07
C ARG A 5 -51.50 7.25 -27.47
N LYS A 6 -51.19 7.84 -28.65
CA LYS A 6 -49.78 7.99 -29.09
C LYS A 6 -49.03 9.13 -28.39
N GLY A 7 -49.71 10.23 -28.02
CA GLY A 7 -49.07 11.39 -27.40
C GLY A 7 -48.54 11.15 -25.98
N VAL A 8 -49.27 10.40 -25.17
CA VAL A 8 -48.91 10.13 -23.76
C VAL A 8 -47.68 9.22 -23.64
N SER A 9 -47.50 8.30 -24.60
CA SER A 9 -46.32 7.42 -24.66
C SER A 9 -45.05 8.18 -25.01
N PHE A 10 -45.14 9.12 -25.95
CA PHE A 10 -44.01 9.94 -26.39
C PHE A 10 -43.53 10.90 -25.29
N MET A 11 -44.47 11.52 -24.58
CA MET A 11 -44.17 12.47 -23.51
C MET A 11 -43.51 11.80 -22.28
N LYS A 12 -43.89 10.56 -21.94
CA LYS A 12 -43.20 9.77 -20.88
C LYS A 12 -41.77 9.38 -21.26
N ARG A 13 -41.47 9.19 -22.55
CA ARG A 13 -40.11 8.87 -23.03
C ARG A 13 -39.20 10.11 -22.99
N MET A 14 -39.71 11.28 -23.37
CA MET A 14 -38.93 12.54 -23.30
C MET A 14 -38.61 12.97 -21.86
N VAL A 15 -39.54 12.79 -20.92
CA VAL A 15 -39.30 13.11 -19.50
C VAL A 15 -38.21 12.22 -18.89
N ARG A 16 -38.16 10.93 -19.28
CA ARG A 16 -37.08 10.02 -18.85
C ARG A 16 -35.72 10.43 -19.43
N PHE A 17 -35.67 10.80 -20.71
CA PHE A 17 -34.43 11.30 -21.33
C PHE A 17 -33.91 12.58 -20.67
N GLY A 18 -34.79 13.53 -20.35
CA GLY A 18 -34.40 14.76 -19.65
C GLY A 18 -33.83 14.50 -18.25
N LEU A 19 -34.42 13.58 -17.49
CA LEU A 19 -33.94 13.22 -16.14
C LEU A 19 -32.56 12.54 -16.17
N PHE A 20 -32.33 11.62 -17.12
CA PHE A 20 -31.02 10.97 -17.29
C PHE A 20 -29.94 11.94 -17.76
N ALA A 21 -30.28 12.91 -18.62
CA ALA A 21 -29.33 13.94 -19.05
C ALA A 21 -28.92 14.86 -17.89
N VAL A 22 -29.86 15.23 -17.01
CA VAL A 22 -29.56 16.09 -15.84
C VAL A 22 -28.71 15.35 -14.80
N ILE A 23 -28.99 14.07 -14.52
CA ILE A 23 -28.19 13.25 -13.60
C ILE A 23 -26.78 13.00 -14.17
N GLY A 24 -26.68 12.71 -15.47
CA GLY A 24 -25.39 12.54 -16.14
C GLY A 24 -24.54 13.81 -16.14
N ILE A 25 -25.16 14.98 -16.33
CA ILE A 25 -24.46 16.28 -16.25
C ILE A 25 -24.08 16.60 -14.80
N MET A 26 -24.95 16.34 -13.81
CA MET A 26 -24.61 16.56 -12.39
C MET A 26 -23.44 15.70 -11.91
N LEU A 27 -23.30 14.46 -12.43
CA LEU A 27 -22.13 13.61 -12.17
C LEU A 27 -20.85 14.10 -12.86
N LEU A 28 -20.96 14.91 -13.92
CA LEU A 28 -19.82 15.50 -14.64
C LEU A 28 -19.31 16.81 -14.04
N VAL A 29 -20.08 17.49 -13.17
CA VAL A 29 -19.68 18.78 -12.56
C VAL A 29 -19.39 18.69 -11.06
N MET A 30 -19.28 17.48 -10.49
CA MET A 30 -18.73 17.38 -9.15
C MET A 30 -17.22 17.66 -9.25
N PRO A 31 -16.69 18.72 -8.62
CA PRO A 31 -15.26 18.79 -8.40
C PRO A 31 -14.92 17.62 -7.48
N VAL A 32 -14.33 16.56 -8.04
CA VAL A 32 -13.44 15.70 -7.27
C VAL A 32 -12.28 16.61 -6.89
N SER A 33 -12.42 17.31 -5.77
CA SER A 33 -11.28 17.84 -5.04
C SER A 33 -10.58 16.62 -4.45
N ALA A 34 -9.87 15.88 -5.30
CA ALA A 34 -8.77 15.09 -4.80
C ALA A 34 -7.74 16.15 -4.40
N ASP A 35 -7.69 16.47 -3.10
CA ASP A 35 -6.45 17.00 -2.55
C ASP A 35 -5.37 16.06 -3.06
N ALA A 36 -4.40 16.60 -3.81
CA ALA A 36 -3.37 15.79 -4.41
C ALA A 36 -2.62 15.12 -3.27
N ALA A 37 -2.97 13.86 -2.99
CA ALA A 37 -2.30 13.06 -1.99
C ALA A 37 -0.83 13.09 -2.38
N CYS A 38 0.02 13.56 -1.48
CA CYS A 38 1.44 13.50 -1.70
C CYS A 38 1.82 12.02 -1.76
N ILE A 39 2.41 11.61 -2.87
CA ILE A 39 2.92 10.24 -3.04
C ILE A 39 4.38 10.29 -2.58
N PRO A 40 4.75 9.60 -1.50
CA PRO A 40 6.14 9.60 -1.07
C PRO A 40 7.01 8.86 -2.08
N ASP A 41 8.28 9.25 -2.17
CA ASP A 41 9.25 8.46 -2.92
C ASP A 41 9.40 7.09 -2.24
N MET A 42 9.24 6.03 -3.05
CA MET A 42 9.31 4.65 -2.59
C MET A 42 10.62 4.00 -3.04
N TYR A 43 11.29 3.35 -2.10
CA TYR A 43 12.51 2.60 -2.34
C TYR A 43 12.35 1.16 -1.89
N SER A 44 12.64 0.21 -2.77
CA SER A 44 12.49 -1.21 -2.47
C SER A 44 13.83 -1.92 -2.46
N GLY A 45 13.90 -3.03 -1.74
CA GLY A 45 15.09 -3.87 -1.68
C GLY A 45 14.81 -5.28 -1.18
N GLU A 46 15.76 -6.16 -1.41
CA GLU A 46 15.80 -7.52 -0.87
C GLU A 46 17.21 -7.81 -0.40
N GLY A 47 17.37 -8.52 0.72
CA GLY A 47 18.69 -8.74 1.29
C GLY A 47 18.74 -9.85 2.33
N LEU A 48 19.96 -10.40 2.48
CA LEU A 48 20.30 -11.38 3.50
C LEU A 48 21.05 -10.71 4.66
N LEU A 49 20.46 -10.75 5.86
CA LEU A 49 21.12 -10.46 7.13
C LEU A 49 21.79 -11.74 7.63
N ARG A 50 23.12 -11.77 7.61
CA ARG A 50 23.89 -12.95 8.01
C ARG A 50 24.20 -12.93 9.50
N GLY A 51 23.72 -13.92 10.22
CA GLY A 51 23.92 -14.09 11.64
C GLY A 51 23.59 -12.85 12.45
N THR A 52 24.43 -12.52 13.43
CA THR A 52 24.24 -11.32 14.22
C THR A 52 24.71 -10.08 13.45
N ASN A 53 23.77 -9.35 12.86
CA ASN A 53 24.05 -8.17 12.03
C ASN A 53 22.89 -7.17 12.06
N SER A 54 23.07 -6.01 11.44
CA SER A 54 22.07 -4.94 11.38
C SER A 54 21.62 -4.62 9.99
N ALA A 55 20.48 -3.92 9.88
CA ALA A 55 20.03 -3.25 8.67
C ALA A 55 19.84 -1.74 8.87
N ASN A 56 19.98 -1.00 7.78
CA ASN A 56 19.54 0.39 7.62
C ASN A 56 18.59 0.43 6.41
N PHE A 57 17.36 0.88 6.61
CA PHE A 57 16.34 0.99 5.57
C PHE A 57 16.29 2.38 4.92
N ASP A 58 16.96 3.37 5.50
CA ASP A 58 17.13 4.72 4.94
C ASP A 58 18.27 4.81 3.90
N ASN A 59 19.03 3.74 3.70
CA ASN A 59 20.12 3.71 2.72
C ASN A 59 19.59 3.37 1.33
N PHE A 60 18.81 4.29 0.78
CA PHE A 60 18.15 4.22 -0.52
C PHE A 60 19.12 3.86 -1.66
N GLY A 61 19.17 2.58 -2.04
CA GLY A 61 19.94 2.10 -3.20
C GLY A 61 21.17 1.25 -2.90
N ASN A 62 21.41 0.84 -1.65
CA ASN A 62 22.42 -0.17 -1.34
C ASN A 62 21.73 -1.43 -0.81
N ASP A 63 21.66 -2.50 -1.62
CA ASP A 63 21.16 -3.86 -1.27
C ASP A 63 21.90 -4.55 -0.10
N ILE A 64 22.70 -3.81 0.65
CA ILE A 64 23.51 -4.33 1.74
C ILE A 64 22.83 -3.95 3.04
N LEU A 65 22.01 -4.87 3.55
CA LEU A 65 21.49 -4.78 4.91
C LEU A 65 22.65 -4.60 5.90
N ASN A 66 23.79 -5.27 5.71
CA ASN A 66 24.92 -5.24 6.65
C ASN A 66 25.65 -3.88 6.73
N VAL A 67 25.15 -2.98 7.58
CA VAL A 67 25.80 -1.68 7.87
C VAL A 67 26.81 -1.82 9.01
N ALA A 68 28.07 -1.47 8.74
CA ALA A 68 29.13 -1.56 9.75
C ALA A 68 29.03 -0.47 10.83
N ASP A 69 28.54 0.73 10.50
CA ASP A 69 28.39 1.82 11.47
C ASP A 69 27.19 1.55 12.39
N MET A 70 27.41 1.49 13.70
CA MET A 70 26.36 1.28 14.69
C MET A 70 25.33 2.39 14.69
N ASN A 71 25.67 3.64 14.31
CA ASN A 71 24.78 4.80 14.45
C ASN A 71 23.79 4.97 13.30
N GLN A 72 23.94 4.18 12.23
CA GLN A 72 23.12 4.29 11.03
C GLN A 72 22.11 3.16 10.92
N ARG A 73 21.91 2.34 11.95
CA ARG A 73 21.11 1.11 11.87
C ARG A 73 19.72 1.37 12.37
N ASP A 74 18.73 0.72 11.79
CA ASP A 74 17.36 0.76 12.30
C ASP A 74 17.03 -0.52 13.07
N ILE A 75 17.57 -1.66 12.63
CA ILE A 75 17.36 -2.96 13.28
C ILE A 75 18.69 -3.70 13.49
N TRP A 76 18.70 -4.55 14.50
CA TRP A 76 19.77 -5.48 14.85
C TRP A 76 19.16 -6.88 15.01
N TRP A 77 19.51 -7.76 14.10
CA TRP A 77 19.20 -9.19 14.18
C TRP A 77 20.29 -9.86 15.02
N GLU A 78 19.92 -10.49 16.12
CA GLU A 78 20.88 -11.13 17.00
C GLU A 78 20.40 -12.46 17.56
N GLN A 79 21.37 -13.30 17.91
CA GLN A 79 21.15 -14.50 18.72
C GLN A 79 21.64 -14.20 20.14
N THR A 80 20.74 -14.05 21.10
CA THR A 80 21.12 -13.84 22.50
C THR A 80 21.44 -15.17 23.19
N GLY A 81 22.72 -15.47 23.40
CA GLY A 81 23.19 -16.53 24.32
C GLY A 81 23.16 -17.98 23.80
N GLU A 82 23.25 -18.95 24.73
CA GLU A 82 23.21 -20.39 24.45
C GLU A 82 21.77 -20.87 24.19
N GLY A 83 21.24 -20.58 23.01
CA GLY A 83 19.93 -21.07 22.57
C GLY A 83 19.43 -20.41 21.28
N PRO A 84 18.32 -20.88 20.67
CA PRO A 84 17.74 -20.30 19.46
C PRO A 84 16.95 -19.01 19.74
N ALA A 85 17.34 -18.21 20.73
CA ALA A 85 16.70 -16.93 21.02
C ALA A 85 17.20 -15.88 20.03
N LEU A 86 16.77 -16.03 18.78
CA LEU A 86 16.90 -15.01 17.76
C LEU A 86 15.92 -13.88 18.07
N GLN A 87 16.30 -12.64 17.84
CA GLN A 87 15.40 -11.50 17.97
C GLN A 87 15.78 -10.35 17.04
N MET A 88 14.75 -9.63 16.58
CA MET A 88 14.86 -8.41 15.80
C MET A 88 14.72 -7.22 16.73
N VAL A 89 15.82 -6.52 16.98
CA VAL A 89 15.89 -5.44 17.96
C VAL A 89 15.92 -4.09 17.23
N PRO A 90 15.01 -3.16 17.51
CA PRO A 90 15.12 -1.80 17.00
C PRO A 90 16.30 -1.08 17.66
N VAL A 91 17.06 -0.31 16.91
CA VAL A 91 18.25 0.41 17.39
C VAL A 91 18.28 1.86 16.91
N ASN A 92 19.14 2.70 17.52
CA ASN A 92 19.35 4.12 17.19
C ASN A 92 18.09 4.99 17.10
N GLY A 93 17.08 4.70 17.93
CA GLY A 93 15.84 5.49 17.96
C GLY A 93 14.80 5.03 16.95
N ALA A 94 15.09 4.02 16.12
CA ALA A 94 14.06 3.33 15.37
C ALA A 94 13.10 2.60 16.32
N THR A 95 11.90 2.31 15.83
CA THR A 95 10.89 1.51 16.52
C THR A 95 10.24 0.54 15.56
N ILE A 96 9.72 -0.58 16.08
CA ILE A 96 9.10 -1.62 15.26
C ILE A 96 7.68 -1.93 15.71
N ALA A 97 6.84 -2.30 14.75
CA ALA A 97 5.49 -2.80 14.94
C ALA A 97 5.33 -4.12 14.18
N TYR A 98 5.01 -5.21 14.88
CA TYR A 98 4.76 -6.50 14.26
C TYR A 98 3.33 -6.59 13.74
N ILE A 99 3.16 -7.05 12.49
CA ILE A 99 1.85 -7.20 11.82
C ILE A 99 1.46 -8.67 11.69
N GLY A 100 2.44 -9.54 11.40
CA GLY A 100 2.22 -10.94 11.04
C GLY A 100 1.80 -11.14 9.58
N GLN A 101 1.28 -12.32 9.26
CA GLN A 101 1.06 -12.80 7.88
C GLN A 101 -0.06 -12.13 7.06
N ASN A 102 -0.91 -11.26 7.63
CA ASN A 102 -2.04 -10.64 6.91
C ASN A 102 -1.71 -9.24 6.35
N GLY A 103 -0.42 -8.97 6.12
CA GLY A 103 0.22 -7.68 6.34
C GLY A 103 0.24 -6.59 5.26
N TRP A 104 -0.85 -6.29 4.56
CA TRP A 104 -0.90 -5.01 3.81
C TRP A 104 -2.19 -4.20 4.00
N ASP A 105 -3.22 -4.79 4.60
CA ASP A 105 -4.55 -4.16 4.67
C ASP A 105 -4.87 -3.57 6.06
N ASP A 106 -4.02 -3.78 7.07
CA ASP A 106 -4.28 -3.44 8.47
C ASP A 106 -3.16 -2.57 9.10
N PHE A 107 -3.03 -1.34 8.59
CA PHE A 107 -2.08 -0.34 9.11
C PHE A 107 -2.71 0.63 10.11
N GLY A 108 -4.02 0.52 10.38
CA GLY A 108 -4.79 1.55 11.07
C GLY A 108 -4.37 1.83 12.52
N ASP A 109 -3.81 0.82 13.21
CA ASP A 109 -3.45 0.90 14.63
C ASP A 109 -2.09 0.23 14.94
N LEU A 110 -1.06 0.54 14.15
CA LEU A 110 0.29 0.06 14.44
C LEU A 110 0.81 0.61 15.77
N THR A 111 1.11 -0.28 16.73
CA THR A 111 1.79 0.09 17.98
C THR A 111 3.29 -0.06 17.80
N PHE A 112 3.97 1.05 17.54
CA PHE A 112 5.43 1.10 17.46
C PHE A 112 6.05 1.02 18.86
N SER A 113 7.09 0.20 19.00
CA SER A 113 7.82 0.07 20.26
C SER A 113 9.31 -0.20 20.05
N THR A 114 10.08 -0.07 21.12
CA THR A 114 11.48 -0.51 21.16
C THR A 114 11.62 -1.97 21.61
N THR A 115 10.51 -2.70 21.74
CA THR A 115 10.53 -4.09 22.19
C THR A 115 10.99 -4.98 21.04
N PRO A 116 12.01 -5.84 21.24
CA PRO A 116 12.44 -6.77 20.20
C PRO A 116 11.31 -7.71 19.75
N ILE A 117 11.25 -8.04 18.46
CA ILE A 117 10.40 -9.12 17.97
C ILE A 117 11.18 -10.42 18.11
N PRO A 118 10.73 -11.38 18.93
CA PRO A 118 11.33 -12.70 18.99
C PRO A 118 11.30 -13.40 17.63
N GLY A 119 12.39 -14.06 17.25
CA GLY A 119 12.55 -14.71 15.96
C GLY A 119 11.56 -15.85 15.68
N TYR A 120 10.96 -16.45 16.72
CA TYR A 120 9.89 -17.43 16.55
C TYR A 120 8.56 -16.80 16.05
N GLN A 121 8.44 -15.48 16.10
CA GLN A 121 7.33 -14.71 15.52
C GLN A 121 7.67 -14.17 14.13
N LEU A 122 8.84 -14.48 13.57
CA LEU A 122 9.24 -14.08 12.22
C LEU A 122 9.24 -15.32 11.34
N ALA A 123 8.07 -15.87 11.05
CA ALA A 123 7.93 -16.93 10.08
C ALA A 123 7.96 -16.37 8.65
N GLN A 124 8.10 -17.26 7.67
CA GLN A 124 8.00 -16.86 6.26
C GLN A 124 6.65 -16.20 5.97
N GLY A 125 6.68 -15.06 5.29
CA GLY A 125 5.52 -14.23 4.96
C GLY A 125 5.01 -13.36 6.12
N ASP A 126 5.62 -13.45 7.31
CA ASP A 126 5.30 -12.49 8.37
C ASP A 126 5.85 -11.11 8.02
N MET A 127 5.11 -10.10 8.46
CA MET A 127 5.40 -8.71 8.16
C MET A 127 5.55 -7.89 9.43
N PHE A 128 6.39 -6.86 9.35
CA PHE A 128 6.53 -5.84 10.38
C PHE A 128 6.89 -4.49 9.73
N VAL A 129 6.62 -3.41 10.46
CA VAL A 129 6.99 -2.07 10.04
C VAL A 129 8.07 -1.55 10.96
N VAL A 130 9.07 -0.89 10.37
CA VAL A 130 10.11 -0.15 11.07
C VAL A 130 9.85 1.34 10.83
N TYR A 131 9.66 2.09 11.91
CA TYR A 131 9.83 3.53 11.87
C TYR A 131 11.30 3.82 12.07
N THR A 132 11.97 4.25 11.00
CA THR A 132 13.44 4.33 10.92
C THR A 132 13.98 5.53 11.68
N SER A 133 15.28 5.51 11.95
CA SER A 133 15.99 6.62 12.58
C SER A 133 16.01 7.90 11.71
N GLY A 134 15.82 7.76 10.39
CA GLY A 134 15.66 8.85 9.42
C GLY A 134 14.24 9.41 9.27
N ASN A 135 13.28 9.03 10.13
CA ASN A 135 11.86 9.40 10.06
C ASN A 135 11.10 8.82 8.85
N ASN A 136 11.49 7.65 8.35
CA ASN A 136 10.78 6.95 7.28
C ASN A 136 10.03 5.73 7.81
N TYR A 137 9.16 5.17 6.99
CA TYR A 137 8.52 3.89 7.26
C TYR A 137 9.05 2.84 6.30
N ALA A 138 9.65 1.78 6.85
CA ALA A 138 10.06 0.60 6.11
C ALA A 138 9.12 -0.56 6.42
N PHE A 139 8.44 -1.05 5.40
CA PHE A 139 7.55 -2.19 5.44
C PHE A 139 8.36 -3.41 5.07
N VAL A 140 8.42 -4.40 5.94
CA VAL A 140 9.36 -5.51 5.82
C VAL A 140 8.62 -6.84 5.83
N GLU A 141 8.89 -7.68 4.84
CA GLU A 141 8.42 -9.06 4.75
C GLU A 141 9.58 -10.03 4.99
N VAL A 142 9.33 -11.07 5.77
CA VAL A 142 10.28 -12.16 6.01
C VAL A 142 10.17 -13.19 4.89
N LEU A 143 11.16 -13.23 3.99
CA LEU A 143 11.17 -14.21 2.90
C LEU A 143 11.68 -15.58 3.35
N ASN A 144 12.76 -15.61 4.13
CA ASN A 144 13.33 -16.84 4.68
C ASN A 144 13.78 -16.61 6.13
N PRO A 145 13.15 -17.28 7.11
CA PRO A 145 13.54 -17.17 8.51
C PRO A 145 14.73 -18.09 8.84
N GLY A 146 15.52 -17.71 9.85
CA GLY A 146 16.66 -18.51 10.30
C GLY A 146 17.74 -17.67 10.97
N TYR A 147 18.88 -18.29 11.29
CA TYR A 147 20.05 -17.55 11.82
C TYR A 147 20.52 -16.49 10.83
N ASP A 148 20.58 -16.86 9.54
CA ASP A 148 20.61 -15.89 8.45
C ASP A 148 19.17 -15.66 8.00
N ILE A 149 18.70 -14.41 8.02
CA ILE A 149 17.32 -14.05 7.66
C ILE A 149 17.29 -13.26 6.35
N THR A 150 16.43 -13.66 5.42
CA THR A 150 16.19 -12.93 4.17
C THR A 150 14.96 -12.05 4.34
N LEU A 151 15.10 -10.77 4.03
CA LEU A 151 14.05 -9.76 4.11
C LEU A 151 13.83 -9.12 2.74
N GLN A 152 12.58 -8.79 2.46
CA GLN A 152 12.19 -7.84 1.42
C GLN A 152 11.61 -6.61 2.10
N TRP A 153 11.85 -5.42 1.56
CA TRP A 153 11.28 -4.20 2.12
C TRP A 153 10.93 -3.15 1.08
N ASP A 154 9.99 -2.29 1.46
CA ASP A 154 9.66 -1.03 0.81
C ASP A 154 9.77 0.10 1.83
N THR A 155 10.49 1.17 1.51
CA THR A 155 10.67 2.34 2.37
C THR A 155 10.06 3.56 1.71
N ALA A 156 9.21 4.27 2.46
CA ALA A 156 8.56 5.50 2.03
C ALA A 156 9.29 6.71 2.63
N ASP A 157 9.86 7.57 1.79
CA ASP A 157 10.52 8.81 2.20
C ASP A 157 9.47 9.86 2.61
N MET A 158 9.28 10.03 3.92
CA MET A 158 8.28 10.97 4.45
C MET A 158 8.72 12.44 4.31
N SER A 159 10.00 12.72 4.05
CA SER A 159 10.46 14.10 3.80
C SER A 159 9.92 14.68 2.50
N SER A 160 9.58 13.82 1.54
CA SER A 160 8.91 14.20 0.30
C SER A 160 7.44 14.60 0.52
N CYS A 161 6.84 14.20 1.65
CA CYS A 161 5.43 14.42 1.99
C CYS A 161 5.20 14.93 3.43
N PRO A 162 5.60 16.18 3.75
CA PRO A 162 5.66 16.68 5.12
C PRO A 162 4.30 16.99 5.77
N ASP A 163 3.22 17.13 4.99
CA ASP A 163 1.93 17.68 5.48
C ASP A 163 0.75 16.68 5.50
N THR A 164 0.95 15.40 5.19
CA THR A 164 -0.19 14.50 4.95
C THR A 164 -0.23 13.26 5.83
N HIS A 165 -1.44 13.02 6.35
CA HIS A 165 -1.93 11.69 6.71
C HIS A 165 -1.62 10.72 5.55
N TYR A 166 -0.54 9.97 5.66
CA TYR A 166 -0.19 8.91 4.73
C TYR A 166 -1.27 7.82 4.81
N ILE A 167 -2.10 7.74 3.79
CA ILE A 167 -2.91 6.55 3.52
C ILE A 167 -2.04 5.70 2.61
N ALA A 168 -1.53 4.61 3.15
CA ALA A 168 -0.70 3.67 2.41
C ALA A 168 -1.56 2.97 1.34
N GLU A 169 -1.80 3.64 0.20
CA GLU A 169 -2.32 2.99 -1.00
C GLU A 169 -1.15 2.27 -1.67
N PHE A 170 -0.73 1.16 -1.07
CA PHE A 170 0.22 0.28 -1.75
C PHE A 170 -0.44 -0.19 -3.04
N PRO A 171 0.25 -0.04 -4.20
CA PRO A 171 -0.25 -0.65 -5.42
C PRO A 171 -0.25 -2.15 -5.17
N SER A 172 -1.45 -2.73 -5.09
CA SER A 172 -1.59 -4.18 -5.06
C SER A 172 -0.74 -4.75 -6.21
N PRO A 173 0.11 -5.77 -5.99
CA PRO A 173 0.90 -6.36 -7.08
C PRO A 173 0.04 -7.00 -8.18
N PHE A 174 -1.29 -6.95 -8.05
CA PHE A 174 -2.26 -7.39 -9.05
C PHE A 174 -3.33 -6.32 -9.24
N LEU A 175 -3.34 -5.65 -10.40
CA LEU A 175 -4.48 -5.48 -11.31
C LEU A 175 -4.17 -4.45 -12.43
N PRO A 176 -3.76 -4.87 -13.65
CA PRO A 176 -3.99 -4.07 -14.85
C PRO A 176 -5.25 -4.56 -15.56
N VAL A 177 -6.43 -4.59 -14.91
CA VAL A 177 -7.67 -5.01 -15.61
C VAL A 177 -8.94 -4.28 -15.14
N ILE A 178 -8.90 -2.98 -14.83
CA ILE A 178 -10.17 -2.22 -14.69
C ILE A 178 -10.07 -0.84 -15.37
N LEU A 179 -9.61 -0.81 -16.62
CA LEU A 179 -9.88 0.31 -17.54
C LEU A 179 -10.44 -0.14 -18.89
N GLY A 180 -10.70 -1.44 -19.07
CA GLY A 180 -11.27 -1.99 -20.31
C GLY A 180 -12.81 -2.14 -20.31
N THR A 181 -13.44 -2.28 -19.15
CA THR A 181 -14.87 -2.60 -19.07
C THR A 181 -15.78 -1.38 -19.16
N GLY A 182 -15.31 -0.20 -18.74
CA GLY A 182 -16.06 1.05 -18.86
C GLY A 182 -16.22 1.54 -20.31
N PHE A 183 -15.19 1.36 -21.14
CA PHE A 183 -15.21 1.81 -22.54
C PHE A 183 -15.99 0.87 -23.46
N LEU A 184 -15.91 -0.46 -23.26
CA LEU A 184 -16.72 -1.40 -24.04
C LEU A 184 -18.22 -1.31 -23.72
N GLY A 185 -18.59 -1.04 -22.47
CA GLY A 185 -19.99 -0.85 -22.08
C GLY A 185 -20.64 0.36 -22.76
N ALA A 186 -19.93 1.49 -22.86
CA ALA A 186 -20.42 2.68 -23.55
C ALA A 186 -20.50 2.50 -25.07
N VAL A 187 -19.54 1.80 -25.68
CA VAL A 187 -19.53 1.55 -27.14
C VAL A 187 -20.64 0.56 -27.55
N LEU A 188 -20.92 -0.47 -26.75
CA LEU A 188 -22.02 -1.42 -27.01
C LEU A 188 -23.42 -0.79 -26.84
N LEU A 189 -23.57 0.16 -25.92
CA LEU A 189 -24.82 0.91 -25.75
C LEU A 189 -25.10 1.87 -26.90
N ILE A 190 -24.06 2.51 -27.45
CA ILE A 190 -24.19 3.38 -28.63
C ILE A 190 -24.54 2.56 -29.88
N TRP A 191 -23.97 1.36 -30.05
CA TRP A 191 -24.25 0.50 -31.20
C TRP A 191 -25.70 -0.02 -31.22
N ARG A 192 -26.23 -0.41 -30.06
CA ARG A 192 -27.61 -0.94 -29.95
C ARG A 192 -28.71 0.10 -30.20
N THR A 193 -28.44 1.38 -30.00
CA THR A 193 -29.42 2.46 -30.26
C THR A 193 -29.50 2.90 -31.72
N ARG A 194 -28.70 2.34 -32.63
CA ARG A 194 -28.73 2.66 -34.06
C ARG A 194 -29.57 1.71 -34.92
N GLU A 195 -30.09 0.62 -34.36
CA GLU A 195 -30.82 -0.42 -35.10
C GLU A 195 -32.33 -0.53 -34.77
N GLU A 196 -32.90 0.40 -34.00
CA GLU A 196 -34.36 0.52 -33.78
C GLU A 196 -34.88 1.92 -34.14
#